data_AF-A0A7J9YV23-F1
#
_entry.id   AF-A0A7J9YV23-F1
#
_cell.length_a   1.000
_cell.length_b   1.000
_cell.length_c   1.000
_cell.angle_alpha   90.00
_cell.angle_beta   90.00
_cell.angle_gamma   90.00
#
_symmetry.space_group_name_H-M   'P 1'
#
loop_
_entity.id
_entity.type
_entity.pdbx_description
1 polymer ?
#
loop_
_entity_poly.entity_id
_entity_poly.type
_entity_poly.pdbx_seq_one_letter_code
_entity_poly.pdbx_strand_id
1 'polypeptide(L)'
;MRGRLCAGIAVMAAAVALGCGDDQDESVSKEAFIAEANRICAKSARAIEEAAGEVLGKDGPTPAELRRFAVEVVAPGAEEQVDGIAALAMPEGDEEELERILSRAREGIDALREDPGSLESGPPELDAAAREIGEYGVARCAE
;
A
#
# COMPACT_ATOMS: atom_id res chain seq x y z
N MET A 1 -35.06 15.50 -56.19
CA MET A 1 -35.14 16.80 -55.48
C MET A 1 -34.01 16.79 -54.45
N ARG A 2 -32.85 17.42 -54.72
CA ARG A 2 -32.43 18.75 -54.21
C ARG A 2 -32.62 18.84 -52.69
N GLY A 3 -31.60 19.02 -51.84
CA GLY A 3 -30.41 19.86 -51.99
C GLY A 3 -29.16 19.34 -51.26
N ARG A 4 -28.09 20.12 -51.38
CA ARG A 4 -26.67 19.79 -51.39
C ARG A 4 -25.92 20.87 -50.58
N LEU A 5 -24.82 20.51 -49.90
CA LEU A 5 -23.65 21.35 -49.50
C LEU A 5 -23.89 22.42 -48.40
N CYS A 6 -22.96 22.87 -47.54
CA CYS A 6 -21.55 22.61 -47.21
C CYS A 6 -21.17 23.47 -45.98
N ALA A 7 -20.27 23.00 -45.10
CA ALA A 7 -19.28 23.71 -44.25
C ALA A 7 -19.01 22.86 -42.99
N GLY A 8 -17.83 22.35 -42.64
CA GLY A 8 -16.47 22.63 -43.08
C GLY A 8 -15.68 23.39 -42.00
N ILE A 9 -15.19 22.71 -40.95
CA ILE A 9 -14.07 23.11 -40.06
C ILE A 9 -13.39 21.81 -39.62
N ALA A 10 -12.35 21.36 -40.31
CA ALA A 10 -10.92 21.64 -40.12
C ALA A 10 -10.25 20.64 -39.14
N VAL A 11 -9.40 19.81 -39.75
CA VAL A 11 -8.51 18.82 -39.14
C VAL A 11 -7.47 19.51 -38.25
N MET A 12 -7.28 19.01 -37.03
CA MET A 12 -5.97 19.03 -36.38
C MET A 12 -5.64 17.60 -35.92
N ALA A 13 -4.72 16.98 -36.65
CA ALA A 13 -4.03 15.78 -36.22
C ALA A 13 -2.96 16.19 -35.19
N ALA A 14 -3.01 15.58 -34.01
CA ALA A 14 -1.86 15.39 -33.16
C ALA A 14 -1.85 13.92 -32.76
N ALA A 15 -1.04 13.15 -33.47
CA ALA A 15 -0.67 11.81 -33.07
C ALA A 15 0.17 11.89 -31.79
N VAL A 16 -0.25 11.16 -30.75
CA VAL A 16 0.68 10.55 -29.81
C VAL A 16 0.28 9.09 -29.74
N ALA A 17 0.98 8.28 -30.53
CA ALA A 17 1.02 6.84 -30.35
C ALA A 17 1.96 6.55 -29.18
N LEU A 18 1.42 6.07 -28.06
CA LEU A 18 2.09 5.31 -27.00
C LEU A 18 1.00 4.34 -26.47
N GLY A 19 1.12 3.01 -26.51
CA GLY A 19 2.21 2.15 -26.92
C GLY A 19 1.66 0.83 -27.47
N CYS A 20 2.55 0.12 -28.16
CA CYS A 20 2.36 -1.18 -28.78
C CYS A 20 1.86 -2.23 -27.78
N GLY A 21 1.07 -3.17 -28.29
CA GLY A 21 1.05 -4.50 -27.70
C GLY A 21 2.42 -5.17 -27.84
N ASP A 22 2.81 -5.87 -26.80
CA ASP A 22 3.73 -7.00 -26.82
C ASP A 22 3.43 -7.76 -25.52
N ASP A 23 3.11 -9.05 -25.62
CA ASP A 23 3.08 -9.96 -24.46
C ASP A 23 4.51 -10.01 -23.89
N GLN A 24 4.83 -9.10 -22.97
CA GLN A 24 6.05 -9.07 -22.18
C GLN A 24 5.64 -8.77 -20.75
N ASP A 25 6.15 -9.58 -19.81
CA ASP A 25 5.82 -9.54 -18.39
C ASP A 25 5.57 -8.12 -17.89
N GLU A 26 4.36 -7.88 -17.35
CA GLU A 26 3.83 -6.57 -16.95
C GLU A 26 4.54 -5.98 -15.72
N SER A 27 5.87 -5.92 -15.72
CA SER A 27 6.64 -5.25 -14.67
C SER A 27 6.45 -3.73 -14.76
N VAL A 28 6.36 -3.07 -13.61
CA VAL A 28 6.22 -1.61 -13.50
C VAL A 28 7.56 -0.98 -13.18
N SER A 29 7.72 0.33 -13.41
CA SER A 29 8.93 1.01 -12.92
C SER A 29 8.95 1.04 -11.39
N LYS A 30 10.16 1.06 -10.82
CA LYS A 30 10.36 1.18 -9.37
C LYS A 30 9.66 2.41 -8.78
N GLU A 31 9.70 3.55 -9.45
CA GLU A 31 9.04 4.78 -9.01
C GLU A 31 7.51 4.65 -9.03
N ALA A 32 6.95 3.97 -10.02
CA ALA A 32 5.52 3.73 -10.11
C ALA A 32 5.04 2.79 -8.99
N PHE A 33 5.79 1.72 -8.72
CA PHE A 33 5.55 0.83 -7.58
C PHE A 33 5.62 1.60 -6.26
N ILE A 34 6.69 2.36 -6.02
CA ILE A 34 6.88 3.13 -4.78
C ILE A 34 5.74 4.14 -4.58
N ALA A 35 5.32 4.84 -5.63
CA ALA A 35 4.23 5.81 -5.54
C ALA A 35 2.91 5.15 -5.14
N GLU A 36 2.60 4.00 -5.73
CA GLU A 36 1.37 3.26 -5.45
C GLU A 36 1.40 2.59 -4.07
N ALA A 37 2.51 1.95 -3.69
CA ALA A 37 2.70 1.37 -2.37
C ALA A 37 2.60 2.43 -1.26
N ASN A 38 3.17 3.63 -1.48
CA ASN A 38 3.01 4.75 -0.54
C ASN A 38 1.55 5.19 -0.38
N ARG A 39 0.77 5.17 -1.47
CA ARG A 39 -0.67 5.49 -1.42
C ARG A 39 -1.45 4.47 -0.60
N ILE A 40 -1.12 3.19 -0.73
CA ILE A 40 -1.71 2.10 0.06
C ILE A 40 -1.38 2.29 1.54
N CYS A 41 -0.11 2.54 1.87
CA CYS A 41 0.32 2.74 3.25
C CYS A 41 -0.32 3.97 3.89
N ALA A 42 -0.38 5.10 3.18
CA ALA A 42 -1.06 6.30 3.68
C ALA A 42 -2.56 6.09 3.94
N LYS A 43 -3.23 5.27 3.12
CA LYS A 43 -4.65 4.95 3.33
C LYS A 43 -4.85 4.11 4.59
N SER A 44 -4.03 3.09 4.80
CA SER A 44 -4.12 2.23 5.98
C SER A 44 -3.74 2.99 7.26
N ALA A 45 -2.66 3.77 7.23
CA ALA A 45 -2.25 4.62 8.35
C ALA A 45 -3.38 5.57 8.79
N ARG A 46 -4.04 6.24 7.84
CA ARG A 46 -5.18 7.11 8.15
C ARG A 46 -6.35 6.34 8.78
N ALA A 47 -6.66 5.14 8.30
CA ALA A 47 -7.75 4.34 8.88
C ALA A 47 -7.43 3.89 10.31
N ILE A 48 -6.17 3.52 10.58
CA ILE A 48 -5.69 3.15 11.91
C ILE A 48 -5.71 4.38 12.84
N GLU A 49 -5.24 5.55 12.37
CA GLU A 49 -5.29 6.80 13.14
C GLU A 49 -6.72 7.23 13.50
N GLU A 50 -7.65 7.13 12.54
CA GLU A 50 -9.07 7.44 12.77
C GLU A 50 -9.67 6.51 13.83
N ALA A 51 -9.42 5.20 13.74
CA ALA A 51 -9.86 4.23 14.73
C ALA A 51 -9.15 4.41 16.08
N ALA A 52 -7.87 4.79 16.07
CA ALA A 52 -7.12 5.10 17.29
C ALA A 52 -7.75 6.28 18.01
N GLY A 53 -8.19 7.33 17.31
CA GLY A 53 -8.89 8.46 17.91
C GLY A 53 -10.18 8.09 18.66
N GLU A 54 -10.84 6.99 18.27
CA GLU A 54 -12.04 6.47 18.94
C GLU A 54 -11.70 5.63 20.19
N VAL A 55 -10.57 4.93 20.18
CA VAL A 55 -10.16 4.01 21.27
C VAL A 55 -9.25 4.69 22.31
N LEU A 56 -8.40 5.61 21.87
CA LEU A 56 -7.45 6.36 22.69
C LEU A 56 -8.14 7.57 23.31
N GLY A 57 -8.96 7.33 24.34
CA GLY A 57 -9.55 8.40 25.16
C GLY A 57 -8.50 9.31 25.82
N LYS A 58 -8.95 10.35 26.56
CA LYS A 58 -8.06 11.36 27.18
C LYS A 58 -7.01 10.80 28.14
N ASP A 59 -7.30 9.67 28.78
CA ASP A 59 -6.42 9.04 29.77
C ASP A 59 -5.52 7.95 29.15
N GLY A 60 -5.57 7.77 27.82
CA GLY A 60 -4.94 6.67 27.10
C GLY A 60 -5.72 5.35 27.20
N PRO A 61 -5.36 4.33 26.40
CA PRO A 61 -6.03 3.04 26.42
C PRO A 61 -5.57 2.22 27.64
N THR A 62 -6.49 1.45 28.21
CA THR A 62 -6.13 0.34 29.10
C THR A 62 -5.40 -0.75 28.31
N PRO A 63 -4.61 -1.63 28.98
CA PRO A 63 -3.97 -2.76 28.28
C PRO A 63 -4.97 -3.67 27.56
N ALA A 64 -6.20 -3.80 28.07
CA ALA A 64 -7.25 -4.59 27.43
C ALA A 64 -7.79 -3.92 26.16
N GLU A 65 -7.94 -2.59 26.16
CA GLU A 65 -8.34 -1.82 24.97
C GLU A 65 -7.24 -1.86 23.91
N LEU A 66 -5.98 -1.71 24.31
CA LEU A 66 -4.86 -1.77 23.37
C LEU A 66 -4.71 -3.14 22.72
N ARG A 67 -4.89 -4.24 23.46
CA ARG A 67 -4.91 -5.59 22.88
C ARG A 67 -6.05 -5.82 21.90
N ARG A 68 -7.25 -5.27 22.18
CA ARG A 68 -8.36 -5.31 21.22
C ARG A 68 -8.04 -4.49 19.99
N PHE A 69 -7.51 -3.29 20.16
CA PHE A 69 -7.08 -2.42 19.07
C PHE A 69 -6.03 -3.10 18.18
N ALA A 70 -5.06 -3.80 18.78
CA ALA A 70 -4.06 -4.58 18.07
C ALA A 70 -4.69 -5.63 17.14
N VAL A 71 -5.64 -6.44 17.63
CA VAL A 71 -6.23 -7.56 16.87
C VAL A 71 -7.36 -7.14 15.95
N GLU A 72 -8.17 -6.17 16.36
CA GLU A 72 -9.39 -5.77 15.64
C GLU A 72 -9.14 -4.64 14.63
N VAL A 73 -8.07 -3.86 14.81
CA VAL A 73 -7.77 -2.70 13.95
C VAL A 73 -6.39 -2.80 13.31
N VAL A 74 -5.32 -2.92 14.11
CA VAL A 74 -3.95 -2.84 13.59
C VAL A 74 -3.61 -4.04 12.72
N ALA A 75 -3.83 -5.27 13.21
CA ALA A 75 -3.50 -6.48 12.46
C ALA A 75 -4.30 -6.59 11.14
N PRO A 76 -5.62 -6.36 11.10
CA PRO A 76 -6.37 -6.33 9.84
C PRO A 76 -5.93 -5.19 8.90
N GLY A 77 -5.68 -3.99 9.43
CA GLY A 77 -5.22 -2.85 8.62
C GLY A 77 -3.82 -3.05 8.02
N ALA A 78 -2.93 -3.71 8.77
CA ALA A 78 -1.61 -4.12 8.29
C ALA A 78 -1.71 -5.25 7.25
N GLU A 79 -2.60 -6.22 7.45
CA GLU A 79 -2.85 -7.28 6.46
C GLU A 79 -3.38 -6.72 5.14
N GLU A 80 -4.38 -5.82 5.18
CA GLU A 80 -4.87 -5.14 3.97
C GLU A 80 -3.79 -4.32 3.28
N GLN A 81 -2.87 -3.71 4.03
CA GLN A 81 -1.74 -2.98 3.48
C GLN A 81 -0.79 -3.93 2.74
N VAL A 82 -0.39 -5.03 3.38
CA VAL A 82 0.53 -6.03 2.81
C VAL A 82 -0.10 -6.69 1.59
N ASP A 83 -1.36 -7.09 1.65
CA ASP A 83 -2.08 -7.69 0.52
C ASP A 83 -2.25 -6.69 -0.63
N GLY A 84 -2.51 -5.41 -0.33
CA GLY A 84 -2.57 -4.35 -1.32
C GLY A 84 -1.24 -4.17 -2.07
N ILE A 85 -0.12 -4.17 -1.36
CA ILE A 85 1.22 -4.05 -1.96
C ILE A 85 1.56 -5.31 -2.75
N ALA A 86 1.26 -6.50 -2.22
CA ALA A 86 1.51 -7.78 -2.89
C ALA A 86 0.70 -7.94 -4.19
N ALA A 87 -0.43 -7.24 -4.32
CA ALA A 87 -1.25 -7.24 -5.52
C ALA A 87 -0.73 -6.28 -6.62
N LEU A 88 0.27 -5.46 -6.32
CA LEU A 88 0.91 -4.62 -7.34
C LEU A 88 1.80 -5.48 -8.23
N ALA A 89 1.88 -5.12 -9.51
CA ALA A 89 3.00 -5.58 -10.33
C ALA A 89 4.30 -5.10 -9.69
N MET A 90 5.26 -6.02 -9.51
CA MET A 90 6.56 -5.70 -8.94
C MET A 90 7.52 -5.17 -10.02
N PRO A 91 8.48 -4.31 -9.65
CA PRO A 91 9.54 -3.91 -10.57
C PRO A 91 10.45 -5.08 -10.92
N GLU A 92 10.82 -5.19 -12.20
CA GLU A 92 11.70 -6.25 -12.69
C GLU A 92 13.05 -6.23 -11.93
N GLY A 93 13.42 -7.36 -11.35
CA GLY A 93 14.67 -7.55 -10.62
C GLY A 93 14.60 -7.25 -9.12
N ASP A 94 13.46 -6.75 -8.62
CA ASP A 94 13.24 -6.44 -7.21
C ASP A 94 12.26 -7.44 -6.53
N GLU A 95 11.77 -8.45 -7.25
CA GLU A 95 10.71 -9.36 -6.78
C GLU A 95 11.09 -10.10 -5.50
N GLU A 96 12.28 -10.72 -5.47
CA GLU A 96 12.74 -11.47 -4.29
C GLU A 96 12.92 -10.57 -3.06
N GLU A 97 13.39 -9.33 -3.25
CA GLU A 97 13.53 -8.37 -2.17
C GLU A 97 12.17 -7.99 -1.59
N LEU A 98 11.21 -7.64 -2.46
CA LEU A 98 9.87 -7.24 -2.07
C LEU A 98 9.08 -8.39 -1.44
N GLU A 99 9.14 -9.59 -2.02
CA GLU A 99 8.51 -10.78 -1.46
C GLU A 99 9.03 -11.10 -0.05
N ARG A 100 10.35 -10.97 0.17
CA ARG A 100 10.97 -11.16 1.48
C ARG A 100 10.47 -10.13 2.50
N ILE A 101 10.38 -8.86 2.11
CA ILE A 101 9.88 -7.79 2.99
C ILE A 101 8.40 -8.04 3.35
N LEU A 102 7.58 -8.38 2.36
CA LEU A 102 6.15 -8.67 2.56
C LEU A 102 5.94 -9.93 3.40
N SER A 103 6.76 -10.97 3.22
CA SER A 103 6.73 -12.17 4.06
C SER A 103 7.03 -11.84 5.52
N ARG A 104 8.07 -11.03 5.78
CA ARG A 104 8.38 -10.56 7.13
C ARG A 104 7.23 -9.76 7.75
N ALA A 105 6.58 -8.91 6.96
CA ALA A 105 5.40 -8.18 7.43
C ALA A 105 4.27 -9.15 7.83
N ARG A 106 3.99 -10.20 7.03
CA ARG A 106 3.00 -11.24 7.37
C ARG A 106 3.36 -11.96 8.68
N GLU A 107 4.62 -12.35 8.85
CA GLU A 107 5.12 -12.96 10.09
C GLU A 107 4.91 -12.04 11.30
N GLY A 108 5.14 -10.73 11.14
CA GLY A 108 4.89 -9.75 12.18
C GLY A 108 3.41 -9.55 12.50
N ILE A 109 2.53 -9.60 11.50
CA ILE A 109 1.07 -9.54 11.69
C ILE A 109 0.59 -10.76 12.47
N ASP A 110 1.07 -11.95 12.11
CA ASP A 110 0.71 -13.19 12.80
C ASP A 110 1.24 -13.19 14.24
N ALA A 111 2.48 -12.74 14.46
CA ALA A 111 3.03 -12.56 15.79
C ALA A 111 2.23 -11.55 16.64
N LEU A 112 1.75 -10.46 16.04
CA LEU A 112 0.88 -9.48 16.71
C LEU A 112 -0.48 -10.09 17.09
N ARG A 113 -1.03 -10.99 16.27
CA ARG A 113 -2.28 -11.71 16.59
C ARG A 113 -2.10 -12.68 17.75
N GLU A 114 -0.95 -13.37 17.79
CA GLU A 114 -0.61 -14.32 18.85
C GLU A 114 -0.27 -13.64 20.18
N ASP A 115 0.46 -12.53 20.12
CA ASP A 115 0.76 -11.67 21.27
C ASP A 115 0.36 -10.21 21.01
N PRO A 116 -0.93 -9.86 21.22
CA PRO A 116 -1.42 -8.50 21.05
C PRO A 116 -0.79 -7.49 22.00
N GLY A 117 -0.15 -7.95 23.08
CA GLY A 117 0.58 -7.08 24.01
C GLY A 117 1.87 -6.51 23.41
N SER A 118 2.43 -7.15 22.38
CA SER A 118 3.63 -6.70 21.68
C SER A 118 3.49 -5.34 21.01
N LEU A 119 2.25 -4.87 20.76
CA LEU A 119 1.98 -3.53 20.25
C LEU A 119 2.51 -2.43 21.18
N GLU A 120 2.57 -2.67 22.51
CA GLU A 120 3.11 -1.71 23.47
C GLU A 120 4.61 -1.43 23.27
N SER A 121 5.34 -2.44 22.78
CA SER A 121 6.79 -2.39 22.59
C SER A 121 7.23 -2.18 21.14
N GLY A 122 6.30 -2.21 20.19
CA GLY A 122 6.60 -2.35 18.76
C GLY A 122 6.80 -3.83 18.40
N PRO A 123 5.96 -4.42 17.52
CA PRO A 123 6.14 -5.81 17.10
C PRO A 123 7.39 -5.90 16.21
N PRO A 124 8.44 -6.65 16.62
CA PRO A 124 9.78 -6.51 16.04
C PRO A 124 9.85 -6.85 14.54
N GLU A 125 9.05 -7.82 14.09
CA GLU A 125 9.01 -8.19 12.67
C GLU A 125 8.26 -7.18 11.81
N LEU A 126 7.20 -6.54 12.35
CA LEU A 126 6.54 -5.42 11.67
C LEU A 126 7.47 -4.21 11.59
N ASP A 127 8.16 -3.86 12.67
CA ASP A 127 9.12 -2.75 12.70
C ASP A 127 10.29 -2.99 11.73
N ALA A 128 10.77 -4.23 11.66
CA ALA A 128 11.83 -4.61 10.73
C ALA A 128 11.35 -4.54 9.27
N ALA A 129 10.16 -5.05 8.96
CA ALA A 129 9.58 -4.95 7.61
C ALA A 129 9.31 -3.50 7.19
N ALA A 130 8.79 -2.68 8.10
CA ALA A 130 8.56 -1.25 7.90
C ALA A 130 9.87 -0.51 7.62
N ARG A 131 10.94 -0.80 8.36
CA ARG A 131 12.27 -0.24 8.08
C ARG A 131 12.77 -0.65 6.69
N GLU A 132 12.72 -1.94 6.37
CA GLU A 132 13.22 -2.46 5.09
C GLU A 132 12.46 -1.87 3.88
N ILE A 133 11.12 -1.80 3.94
CA ILE A 133 10.32 -1.19 2.85
C ILE A 133 10.55 0.34 2.78
N GLY A 134 10.83 0.99 3.90
CA GLY A 134 11.21 2.40 3.96
C GLY A 134 12.57 2.66 3.28
N GLU A 135 13.56 1.80 3.53
CA GLU A 135 14.88 1.82 2.87
C GLU A 135 14.75 1.57 1.35
N TYR A 136 13.79 0.75 0.93
CA TYR A 136 13.45 0.55 -0.47
C TYR A 136 12.83 1.80 -1.14
N GLY A 137 12.26 2.72 -0.35
CA GLY A 137 11.71 4.00 -0.80
C GLY A 137 10.22 4.19 -0.53
N VAL A 138 9.52 3.19 0.03
CA VAL A 138 8.10 3.29 0.42
C VAL A 138 7.98 3.90 1.82
N ALA A 139 8.41 5.16 1.95
CA ALA A 139 8.52 5.85 3.23
C ALA A 139 7.22 5.85 4.06
N ARG A 140 6.04 5.90 3.42
CA ARG A 140 4.74 5.95 4.12
C ARG A 140 4.40 4.68 4.92
N CYS A 141 5.07 3.57 4.68
CA CYS A 141 4.87 2.35 5.49
C CYS A 141 5.82 2.31 6.70
N ALA A 142 6.78 3.24 6.78
CA ALA A 142 7.78 3.35 7.85
C ALA A 142 7.53 4.55 8.78
N GLU A 143 6.42 5.27 8.57
CA GLU A 143 6.02 6.48 9.29
C GLU A 143 5.06 6.18 10.45
#